data_AF-A0A353ZZ18-F1
#
_entry.id   AF-A0A353ZZ18-F1
#
_cell.length_a   1.000
_cell.length_b   1.000
_cell.length_c   1.000
_cell.angle_alpha   90.00
_cell.angle_beta   90.00
_cell.angle_gamma   90.00
#
_symmetry.space_group_name_H-M   'P 1'
#
loop_
_entity.id
_entity.type
_entity.pdbx_description
1 polymer ?
#
loop_
_entity_poly.entity_id
_entity_poly.type
_entity_poly.pdbx_seq_one_letter_code
_entity_poly.pdbx_strand_id
1 'polypeptide(L)'
;MTNSIREIVDVPVIFVIGSNTTESHPVISYHMKRAVKKGSRLIVADPRKIALTRWAARHFQHKVGSDIALLNAVMHEIIRNEWHDRYFIDNHTEGFDHLKETVSMYTPEYASAI
;
A
#
# COMPACT_ATOMS: atom_id res chain seq x y z
N MET A 1 -8.05 -0.58 -13.73
CA MET A 1 -6.59 -0.43 -13.53
C MET A 1 -6.17 0.87 -14.21
N THR A 2 -5.39 1.72 -13.54
CA THR A 2 -4.86 2.99 -14.10
C THR A 2 -3.59 2.79 -14.93
N ASN A 3 -2.86 1.69 -14.69
CA ASN A 3 -1.62 1.30 -15.40
C ASN A 3 -1.76 -0.09 -16.02
N SER A 4 -0.85 -0.42 -16.93
CA SER A 4 -0.84 -1.75 -17.58
C SER A 4 -0.19 -2.82 -16.69
N ILE A 5 -0.59 -4.09 -16.89
CA ILE A 5 0.01 -5.25 -16.19
C ILE A 5 1.52 -5.35 -16.46
N ARG A 6 1.97 -4.90 -17.64
CA ARG A 6 3.38 -5.00 -18.07
C ARG A 6 4.30 -4.15 -17.21
N GLU A 7 3.82 -3.00 -16.74
CA GLU A 7 4.60 -2.05 -15.92
C GLU A 7 4.95 -2.63 -14.54
N ILE A 8 4.20 -3.61 -14.03
CA ILE A 8 4.42 -4.23 -12.72
C ILE A 8 5.86 -4.76 -12.55
N VAL A 9 6.49 -5.21 -13.62
CA VAL A 9 7.83 -5.84 -13.56
C VAL A 9 8.93 -4.84 -13.17
N ASP A 10 8.71 -3.54 -13.41
CA ASP A 10 9.73 -2.50 -13.31
C ASP A 10 9.49 -1.50 -12.18
N VAL A 11 8.47 -1.71 -11.34
CA VAL A 11 8.19 -0.82 -10.21
C VAL A 11 9.13 -1.10 -9.02
N PRO A 12 9.56 -0.06 -8.28
CA PRO A 12 10.45 -0.24 -7.13
C PRO A 12 9.74 -0.84 -5.91
N VAL A 13 8.44 -0.60 -5.77
CA VAL A 13 7.62 -1.07 -4.65
C VAL A 13 6.27 -1.53 -5.18
N ILE A 14 5.78 -2.66 -4.64
CA ILE A 14 4.42 -3.15 -4.87
C ILE A 14 3.72 -3.24 -3.53
N PHE A 15 2.63 -2.51 -3.35
CA PHE A 15 1.78 -2.60 -2.17
C PHE A 15 0.49 -3.33 -2.54
N VAL A 16 0.27 -4.51 -1.97
CA VAL A 16 -0.96 -5.29 -2.14
C VAL A 16 -1.77 -5.22 -0.87
N ILE A 17 -2.99 -4.73 -0.96
CA ILE A 17 -3.95 -4.72 0.14
C ILE A 17 -5.26 -5.36 -0.34
N GLY A 18 -5.85 -6.24 0.47
CA GLY A 18 -7.17 -6.82 0.19
C GLY A 18 -7.26 -7.69 -1.07
N SER A 19 -6.15 -8.26 -1.57
CA SER A 19 -6.14 -9.09 -2.77
C SER A 19 -5.31 -10.37 -2.60
N ASN A 20 -5.93 -11.52 -2.87
CA ASN A 20 -5.23 -12.79 -3.04
C ASN A 20 -4.82 -13.03 -4.50
N THR A 21 -3.93 -12.18 -5.02
CA THR A 21 -3.58 -12.13 -6.45
C THR A 21 -3.03 -13.47 -6.99
N THR A 22 -2.41 -14.30 -6.15
CA THR A 22 -1.91 -15.62 -6.60
C THR A 22 -3.04 -16.56 -7.03
N GLU A 23 -4.20 -16.51 -6.38
CA GLU A 23 -5.36 -17.34 -6.72
C GLU A 23 -6.25 -16.65 -7.75
N SER A 24 -6.60 -15.37 -7.51
CA SER A 24 -7.57 -14.67 -8.35
C SER A 24 -7.01 -14.18 -9.68
N HIS A 25 -5.70 -13.87 -9.75
CA HIS A 25 -5.06 -13.33 -10.95
C HIS A 25 -3.63 -13.89 -11.16
N PRO A 26 -3.48 -15.18 -11.48
CA PRO A 26 -2.18 -15.86 -11.50
C PRO A 26 -1.14 -15.20 -12.42
N VAL A 27 -1.57 -14.65 -13.57
CA VAL A 27 -0.69 -13.94 -14.52
C VAL A 27 -0.15 -12.65 -13.90
N ILE A 28 -0.98 -11.88 -13.19
CA ILE A 28 -0.53 -10.68 -12.47
C ILE A 28 0.46 -11.08 -11.36
N SER A 29 0.13 -12.13 -10.60
CA SER A 29 1.04 -12.65 -9.57
C SER A 29 2.39 -13.10 -10.14
N TYR A 30 2.42 -13.64 -11.36
CA TYR A 30 3.66 -13.96 -12.06
C TYR A 30 4.52 -12.71 -12.31
N HIS A 31 3.92 -11.61 -12.82
CA HIS A 31 4.64 -10.34 -13.02
C HIS A 31 5.16 -9.74 -11.71
N MET A 32 4.36 -9.80 -10.64
CA MET A 32 4.77 -9.33 -9.32
C MET A 32 5.97 -10.12 -8.78
N LYS A 33 5.95 -11.45 -8.90
CA LYS A 33 7.08 -12.31 -8.48
C LYS A 33 8.33 -12.03 -9.30
N ARG A 34 8.19 -11.72 -10.60
CA ARG A 34 9.31 -11.26 -11.44
C ARG A 34 9.87 -9.93 -10.98
N ALA A 35 9.02 -8.96 -10.64
CA ALA A 35 9.45 -7.67 -10.09
C ALA A 35 10.26 -7.86 -8.81
N VAL A 36 9.78 -8.70 -7.88
CA VAL A 36 10.50 -9.03 -6.65
C VAL A 36 11.86 -9.65 -6.94
N LYS A 37 11.95 -10.60 -7.89
CA LYS A 37 13.24 -11.18 -8.32
C LYS A 37 14.19 -10.15 -8.93
N LYS A 38 13.67 -9.05 -9.50
CA LYS A 38 14.45 -7.94 -10.06
C LYS A 38 14.86 -6.90 -8.99
N GLY A 39 14.37 -7.04 -7.75
CA GLY A 39 14.69 -6.15 -6.63
C GLY A 39 13.54 -5.27 -6.14
N SER A 40 12.33 -5.41 -6.71
CA SER A 40 11.15 -4.70 -6.21
C SER A 40 10.80 -5.14 -4.79
N ARG A 41 10.39 -4.19 -3.93
CA ARG A 41 9.92 -4.48 -2.58
C ARG A 41 8.43 -4.76 -2.60
N LEU A 42 8.04 -6.02 -2.38
CA LEU A 42 6.65 -6.40 -2.21
C LEU A 42 6.22 -6.27 -0.75
N ILE A 43 5.16 -5.51 -0.51
CA ILE A 43 4.46 -5.40 0.77
C ILE A 43 3.06 -5.97 0.58
N VAL A 44 2.64 -6.84 1.49
CA VAL A 44 1.30 -7.44 1.50
C VAL A 44 0.60 -7.07 2.80
N ALA A 45 -0.57 -6.43 2.70
CA ALA A 45 -1.50 -6.17 3.78
C ALA A 45 -2.73 -7.08 3.62
N ASP A 46 -2.73 -8.20 4.34
CA ASP A 46 -3.83 -9.17 4.36
C ASP A 46 -3.86 -9.81 5.76
N PRO A 47 -5.02 -9.92 6.43
CA PRO A 47 -5.14 -10.59 7.73
C PRO A 47 -4.67 -12.05 7.67
N ARG A 48 -4.67 -12.67 6.50
CA ARG A 48 -4.28 -14.07 6.28
C ARG A 48 -2.88 -14.17 5.69
N LYS A 49 -2.24 -15.32 5.92
CA LYS A 49 -0.99 -15.70 5.26
C LYS A 49 -1.27 -16.36 3.91
N ILE A 50 -1.59 -15.55 2.89
CA ILE A 50 -1.83 -16.03 1.52
C ILE A 50 -0.52 -16.44 0.83
N ALA A 51 -0.59 -17.19 -0.28
CA ALA A 51 0.59 -17.72 -0.98
C ALA A 51 1.61 -16.64 -1.42
N LEU A 52 1.13 -15.41 -1.66
CA LEU A 52 1.93 -14.27 -2.08
C LEU A 52 2.82 -13.71 -0.96
N THR A 53 2.44 -13.86 0.32
CA THR A 53 3.22 -13.31 1.46
C THR A 53 4.62 -13.91 1.56
N ARG A 54 4.83 -15.13 1.04
CA ARG A 54 6.15 -15.78 0.93
C ARG A 54 7.16 -15.00 0.08
N TRP A 55 6.69 -14.10 -0.77
CA TRP A 55 7.52 -13.24 -1.62
C TRP A 55 7.65 -11.82 -1.05
N ALA A 56 6.91 -11.50 0.02
CA ALA A 56 6.83 -10.15 0.53
C ALA A 56 8.03 -9.82 1.42
N ALA A 57 8.59 -8.63 1.23
CA ALA A 57 9.55 -8.05 2.17
C ALA A 57 8.89 -7.72 3.52
N ARG A 58 7.58 -7.37 3.51
CA ARG A 58 6.77 -7.14 4.70
C ARG A 58 5.36 -7.69 4.51
N HIS A 59 4.85 -8.35 5.55
CA HIS A 59 3.46 -8.79 5.63
C HIS A 59 2.79 -8.11 6.82
N PHE A 60 1.87 -7.20 6.54
CA PHE A 60 1.02 -6.56 7.55
C PHE A 60 -0.25 -7.39 7.72
N GLN A 61 -0.37 -8.04 8.89
CA GLN A 61 -1.56 -8.79 9.29
C GLN A 61 -2.48 -7.88 10.12
N HIS A 62 -3.01 -6.83 9.50
CA HIS A 62 -4.01 -5.97 10.15
C HIS A 62 -5.31 -6.74 10.36
N LYS A 63 -6.14 -6.32 11.32
CA LYS A 63 -7.41 -7.00 11.61
C LYS A 63 -8.39 -6.82 10.46
N VAL A 64 -9.30 -7.77 10.29
CA VAL A 64 -10.39 -7.67 9.31
C VAL A 64 -11.18 -6.38 9.56
N GLY A 65 -11.34 -5.55 8.53
CA GLY A 65 -12.08 -4.28 8.61
C GLY A 65 -11.27 -3.07 9.10
N SER A 66 -9.96 -3.23 9.35
CA SER A 66 -9.08 -2.15 9.83
C SER A 66 -8.27 -1.45 8.73
N ASP A 67 -8.60 -1.68 7.46
CA ASP A 67 -7.88 -1.12 6.31
C ASP A 67 -7.81 0.42 6.34
N ILE A 68 -8.90 1.08 6.76
CA ILE A 68 -8.93 2.56 6.90
C ILE A 68 -7.93 3.02 7.96
N ALA A 69 -7.84 2.34 9.09
CA ALA A 69 -6.87 2.68 10.14
C ALA A 69 -5.44 2.56 9.63
N LEU A 70 -5.13 1.47 8.92
CA LEU A 70 -3.82 1.25 8.30
C LEU A 70 -3.48 2.35 7.28
N LEU A 71 -4.38 2.63 6.34
CA LEU A 71 -4.15 3.62 5.29
C LEU A 71 -4.05 5.05 5.85
N ASN A 72 -4.88 5.41 6.82
CA ASN A 72 -4.81 6.71 7.47
C ASN A 72 -3.51 6.88 8.26
N ALA A 73 -2.99 5.83 8.91
CA ALA A 73 -1.70 5.91 9.58
C ALA A 73 -0.52 6.07 8.62
N VAL A 74 -0.57 5.41 7.46
CA VAL A 74 0.42 5.62 6.40
C VAL A 74 0.36 7.06 5.88
N MET A 75 -0.83 7.58 5.61
CA MET A 75 -1.02 8.97 5.18
C MET A 75 -0.57 9.97 6.25
N HIS A 76 -0.89 9.70 7.52
CA HIS A 76 -0.44 10.51 8.67
C HIS A 76 1.09 10.66 8.64
N GLU A 77 1.84 9.55 8.55
CA GLU A 77 3.30 9.60 8.50
C GLU A 77 3.83 10.28 7.23
N ILE A 78 3.22 10.07 6.06
CA ILE A 78 3.62 10.76 4.83
C ILE A 78 3.46 12.28 4.96
N ILE A 79 2.36 12.74 5.56
CA ILE A 79 2.09 14.18 5.73
C ILE A 79 3.00 14.76 6.82
N ARG A 80 3.10 14.08 7.97
CA ARG A 80 3.93 14.50 9.11
C ARG A 80 5.41 14.65 8.74
N ASN A 81 5.93 13.75 7.91
CA ASN A 81 7.33 13.77 7.46
C ASN A 81 7.54 14.53 6.14
N GLU A 82 6.50 15.17 5.59
CA GLU A 82 6.56 15.91 4.32
C GLU A 82 7.06 15.08 3.12
N TRP A 83 6.77 13.78 3.09
CA TRP A 83 7.16 12.85 2.01
C TRP A 83 6.25 12.88 0.78
N HIS A 84 5.19 13.66 0.83
CA HIS A 84 4.26 13.82 -0.29
C HIS A 84 4.81 14.77 -1.35
N ASP A 85 4.42 14.55 -2.60
CA ASP A 85 4.74 15.45 -3.70
C ASP A 85 3.82 16.69 -3.65
N ARG A 86 4.36 17.79 -3.10
CA ARG A 86 3.63 19.07 -2.97
C ARG A 86 3.19 19.63 -4.31
N TYR A 87 4.06 19.59 -5.32
CA TYR A 87 3.73 20.12 -6.64
C TYR A 87 2.56 19.36 -7.25
N PHE A 88 2.58 18.02 -7.15
CA PHE A 88 1.47 17.21 -7.66
C PHE A 88 0.17 17.51 -6.92
N ILE A 89 0.22 17.62 -5.59
CA ILE A 89 -0.95 17.92 -4.76
C ILE A 89 -1.56 19.27 -5.15
N ASP A 90 -0.75 20.32 -5.22
CA ASP A 90 -1.22 21.70 -5.48
C ASP A 90 -1.86 21.85 -6.88
N ASN A 91 -1.43 21.05 -7.86
CA ASN A 91 -1.83 21.22 -9.26
C ASN A 91 -2.81 20.16 -9.76
N HIS A 92 -2.94 19.02 -9.08
CA HIS A 92 -3.68 17.86 -9.59
C HIS A 92 -4.64 17.23 -8.57
N THR A 93 -4.79 17.83 -7.39
CA THR A 93 -5.69 17.30 -6.34
C THR A 93 -6.52 18.42 -5.71
N GLU A 94 -7.54 18.02 -4.97
CA GLU A 94 -8.39 18.91 -4.18
C GLU A 94 -8.62 18.30 -2.78
N GLY A 95 -8.98 19.13 -1.80
CA GLY A 95 -9.34 18.66 -0.45
C GLY A 95 -8.17 18.20 0.43
N PHE A 96 -6.92 18.52 0.09
CA PHE A 96 -5.74 18.07 0.84
C PHE A 96 -5.70 18.57 2.30
N ASP A 97 -6.09 19.82 2.56
CA ASP A 97 -6.13 20.36 3.92
C ASP A 97 -7.14 19.59 4.81
N HIS A 98 -8.31 19.26 4.27
CA HIS A 98 -9.30 18.46 4.97
C HIS A 98 -8.82 17.02 5.22
N LEU A 99 -8.12 16.43 4.26
CA LEU A 99 -7.48 15.13 4.44
C LEU A 99 -6.45 15.18 5.57
N LYS A 100 -5.59 16.21 5.58
CA LYS A 100 -4.57 16.42 6.61
C LYS A 100 -5.17 16.52 8.01
N GLU A 101 -6.26 17.27 8.16
CA GLU A 101 -7.02 17.35 9.42
C GLU A 101 -7.56 15.97 9.82
N THR A 102 -8.18 15.25 8.88
CA THR A 102 -8.77 13.92 9.12
C THR A 102 -7.73 12.91 9.60
N VAL A 103 -6.56 12.85 8.96
CA VAL A 103 -5.54 11.86 9.30
C VAL A 103 -4.66 12.27 10.48
N SER A 104 -4.80 13.50 11.00
CA SER A 104 -3.96 14.01 12.10
C SER A 104 -4.04 13.15 13.37
N MET A 105 -5.20 12.54 13.65
CA MET A 105 -5.39 11.66 14.81
C MET A 105 -4.90 10.21 14.61
N TYR A 106 -4.65 9.80 13.36
CA TYR A 106 -4.29 8.43 13.02
C TYR A 106 -2.78 8.21 13.14
N THR A 107 -2.21 8.41 14.33
CA THR A 107 -0.82 8.01 14.57
C THR A 107 -0.68 6.49 14.44
N PRO A 108 0.53 5.96 14.16
CA PRO A 108 0.77 4.52 14.15
C PRO A 108 0.32 3.82 15.44
N GLU A 109 0.47 4.46 16.60
CA GLU A 109 0.04 3.95 17.90
C GLU A 109 -1.49 3.82 17.96
N TYR A 110 -2.22 4.87 17.56
CA TYR A 110 -3.69 4.86 17.51
C TYR A 110 -4.20 3.76 16.56
N ALA A 111 -3.66 3.70 15.34
CA ALA A 111 -4.07 2.71 14.37
C ALA A 111 -3.74 1.27 14.79
N SER A 112 -2.64 1.06 15.53
CA SER A 112 -2.26 -0.27 16.03
C SER A 112 -3.22 -0.84 17.08
N ALA A 113 -4.00 0.02 17.74
CA ALA A 113 -4.97 -0.38 18.75
C ALA A 113 -6.33 -0.84 18.16
N ILE A 114 -6.60 -0.50 16.90
CA ILE A 114 -7.82 -0.86 16.16
C ILE A 114 -7.76 -2.33 15.74
#